data_AF-A0AAJ0SBT9-F1
#
_entry.id   AF-A0AAJ0SBT9-F1
#
_cell.length_a   1.000
_cell.length_b   1.000
_cell.length_c   1.000
_cell.angle_alpha   90.00
_cell.angle_beta   90.00
_cell.angle_gamma   90.00
#
_symmetry.space_group_name_H-M   'P 1'
#
loop_
_entity.id
_entity.type
_entity.pdbx_description
1 polymer ?
#
loop_
_entity_poly.entity_id
_entity_poly.type
_entity_poly.pdbx_seq_one_letter_code
_entity_poly.pdbx_strand_id
1 'polypeptide(L)'
;MFLKKIISVLGLLYCTLGYSQDAKEIFKKVGEHYAAAKPLQYKMNYVLFKDFDSKKVEESYSGVFYKNAQNEMYTKIGNTEILNTKKVNLKISHPEKMIEINKPIPDYKGGFDIKPLLEICKIEKCIDLKTHWEITLTTKSFTGIPYSKIVVSVSKTYFIQKQVFYYNTPSDFSKDYRKADVHYPRLEITNSSFNRNPVNVSLFKSETYFNSSGGKIVLSQQLKKYEIIDQRNVANNN
;
A
#
# COMPACT_ATOMS: atom_id res chain seq x y z
N MET A 1 -25.70 50.87 -1.18
CA MET A 1 -24.46 50.50 -0.45
C MET A 1 -24.39 49.02 -0.04
N PHE A 2 -25.53 48.32 0.13
CA PHE A 2 -25.57 46.89 0.49
C PHE A 2 -25.12 45.93 -0.62
N LEU A 3 -25.42 46.21 -1.89
CA LEU A 3 -25.05 45.35 -3.03
C LEU A 3 -23.52 45.17 -3.19
N LYS A 4 -22.74 46.22 -2.91
CA LYS A 4 -21.26 46.18 -2.98
C LYS A 4 -20.64 45.30 -1.88
N LYS A 5 -21.29 45.17 -0.72
CA LYS A 5 -20.81 44.31 0.38
C LYS A 5 -21.06 42.82 0.12
N ILE A 6 -22.13 42.48 -0.60
CA ILE A 6 -22.46 41.08 -0.96
C ILE A 6 -21.46 40.52 -1.98
N ILE A 7 -21.03 41.33 -2.96
CA ILE A 7 -20.06 40.92 -3.99
C ILE A 7 -18.69 40.61 -3.37
N SER A 8 -18.25 41.36 -2.36
CA SER A 8 -16.98 41.10 -1.65
C SER A 8 -16.99 39.81 -0.84
N VAL A 9 -18.14 39.37 -0.33
CA VAL A 9 -18.27 38.10 0.41
C VAL A 9 -18.30 36.89 -0.55
N LEU A 10 -18.90 37.04 -1.74
CA LEU A 10 -18.90 36.01 -2.78
C LEU A 10 -17.51 35.75 -3.41
N GLY A 11 -16.66 36.77 -3.51
CA GLY A 11 -15.28 36.61 -4.03
C GLY A 11 -14.35 35.80 -3.11
N LEU A 12 -14.56 35.87 -1.79
CA LEU A 12 -13.76 35.13 -0.80
C LEU A 12 -14.13 33.63 -0.74
N LEU A 13 -15.35 33.26 -1.13
CA LEU A 13 -15.84 31.88 -1.11
C LEU A 13 -15.33 31.01 -2.27
N TYR A 14 -14.77 31.60 -3.33
CA TYR A 14 -14.30 30.85 -4.51
C TYR A 14 -12.86 30.28 -4.40
N CYS A 15 -12.08 30.67 -3.39
CA CYS A 15 -10.68 30.23 -3.27
C CYS A 15 -10.51 28.83 -2.66
N THR A 16 -11.56 28.18 -2.16
CA THR A 16 -11.44 26.87 -1.49
C THR A 16 -11.66 25.67 -2.41
N LEU A 17 -12.11 25.87 -3.66
CA LEU A 17 -12.48 24.77 -4.56
C LEU A 17 -11.34 24.28 -5.49
N GLY A 18 -10.21 25.00 -5.57
CA GLY A 18 -9.08 24.61 -6.44
C GLY A 18 -8.28 23.40 -5.93
N TYR A 19 -8.17 23.22 -4.61
CA TYR A 19 -7.24 22.26 -4.02
C TYR A 19 -7.58 20.77 -4.25
N SER A 20 -8.85 20.45 -4.56
CA SER A 20 -9.28 19.05 -4.74
C SER A 20 -8.95 18.50 -6.13
N GLN A 21 -8.91 19.36 -7.15
CA GLN A 21 -8.58 18.93 -8.52
C GLN A 21 -7.10 18.51 -8.62
N ASP A 22 -6.21 19.23 -7.93
CA ASP A 22 -4.78 18.96 -7.92
C ASP A 22 -4.43 17.58 -7.34
N ALA A 23 -5.05 17.19 -6.21
CA ALA A 23 -4.76 15.89 -5.57
C ALA A 23 -5.11 14.69 -6.47
N LYS A 24 -6.22 14.75 -7.21
CA LYS A 24 -6.60 13.69 -8.15
C LYS A 24 -5.60 13.58 -9.30
N GLU A 25 -5.14 14.71 -9.83
CA GLU A 25 -4.11 14.74 -10.87
C GLU A 25 -2.77 14.20 -10.35
N ILE A 26 -2.37 14.59 -9.14
CA ILE A 26 -1.15 14.07 -8.49
C ILE A 26 -1.23 12.55 -8.38
N PHE A 27 -2.33 12.00 -7.86
CA PHE A 27 -2.49 10.54 -7.76
C PHE A 27 -2.53 9.85 -9.11
N LYS A 28 -3.13 10.46 -10.14
CA LYS A 28 -3.09 9.94 -11.51
C LYS A 28 -1.64 9.83 -11.99
N LYS A 29 -0.82 10.88 -11.83
CA LYS A 29 0.60 10.88 -12.20
C LYS A 29 1.41 9.87 -11.39
N VAL A 30 1.12 9.70 -10.10
CA VAL A 30 1.68 8.61 -9.28
C VAL A 30 1.34 7.24 -9.89
N GLY A 31 0.06 6.99 -10.20
CA GLY A 31 -0.39 5.76 -10.83
C GLY A 31 0.34 5.47 -12.14
N GLU A 32 0.44 6.45 -13.03
CA GLU A 32 1.18 6.38 -14.29
C GLU A 32 2.68 6.10 -14.07
N HIS A 33 3.29 6.79 -13.11
CA HIS A 33 4.71 6.66 -12.78
C HIS A 33 5.05 5.26 -12.26
N TYR A 34 4.17 4.67 -11.45
CA TYR A 34 4.32 3.30 -10.93
C TYR A 34 3.93 2.24 -11.96
N ALA A 35 2.97 2.52 -12.85
CA ALA A 35 2.52 1.60 -13.89
C ALA A 35 3.51 1.49 -15.07
N ALA A 36 4.41 2.46 -15.25
CA ALA A 36 5.41 2.44 -16.32
C ALA A 36 6.20 1.12 -16.36
N ALA A 37 6.37 0.56 -17.55
CA ALA A 37 7.09 -0.69 -17.83
C ALA A 37 8.61 -0.51 -17.73
N LYS A 38 9.07 -0.12 -16.54
CA LYS A 38 10.47 0.10 -16.18
C LYS A 38 10.71 -0.53 -14.82
N PRO A 39 11.93 -1.02 -14.54
CA PRO A 39 12.25 -1.52 -13.22
C PRO A 39 11.96 -0.48 -12.15
N LEU A 40 11.59 -0.91 -10.96
CA LEU A 40 11.43 -0.05 -9.80
C LEU A 40 11.81 -0.84 -8.56
N GLN A 41 12.62 -0.24 -7.70
CA GLN A 41 12.89 -0.77 -6.39
C GLN A 41 12.91 0.33 -5.34
N TYR A 42 12.44 0.00 -4.14
CA TYR A 42 12.54 0.87 -2.97
C TYR A 42 12.47 0.04 -1.69
N LYS A 43 12.95 0.64 -0.60
CA LYS A 43 12.82 0.10 0.77
C LYS A 43 11.60 0.73 1.42
N MET A 44 10.91 -0.06 2.23
CA MET A 44 9.76 0.36 3.03
C MET A 44 10.10 0.19 4.51
N ASN A 45 9.68 1.13 5.34
CA ASN A 45 9.77 1.03 6.79
C ASN A 45 8.39 1.27 7.39
N TYR A 46 7.93 0.31 8.18
CA TYR A 46 6.65 0.32 8.86
C TYR A 46 6.90 0.59 10.34
N VAL A 47 6.13 1.52 10.91
CA VAL A 47 6.22 1.87 12.32
C VAL A 47 4.80 2.00 12.88
N LEU A 48 4.49 1.18 13.87
CA LEU A 48 3.23 1.21 14.60
C LEU A 48 3.40 1.99 15.89
N PHE A 49 2.47 2.90 16.15
CA PHE A 49 2.33 3.63 17.41
C PHE A 49 0.99 3.24 18.03
N LYS A 50 0.95 3.09 19.37
CA LYS A 50 -0.29 2.76 20.09
C LYS A 50 -1.35 3.85 19.92
N ASP A 51 -0.94 5.12 19.95
CA ASP A 51 -1.84 6.28 19.85
C ASP A 51 -1.50 7.16 18.65
N PHE A 52 -2.45 8.00 18.25
CA PHE A 52 -2.35 8.92 17.12
C PHE A 52 -1.20 9.93 17.22
N ASP A 53 -0.86 10.37 18.44
CA ASP A 53 0.13 11.40 18.74
C ASP A 53 1.36 10.83 19.46
N SER A 54 1.35 9.53 19.81
CA SER A 54 2.48 8.88 20.45
C SER A 54 3.74 8.99 19.61
N LYS A 55 4.86 9.22 20.30
CA LYS A 55 6.21 9.21 19.72
C LYS A 55 6.96 7.91 20.03
N LYS A 56 6.38 7.05 20.88
CA LYS A 56 6.97 5.77 21.26
C LYS A 56 6.57 4.72 20.23
N VAL A 57 7.58 4.16 19.57
CA VAL A 57 7.40 3.04 18.64
C VAL A 57 6.96 1.81 19.43
N GLU A 58 5.85 1.21 19.02
CA GLU A 58 5.36 -0.05 19.56
C GLU A 58 5.94 -1.23 18.77
N GLU A 59 5.87 -1.14 17.45
CA GLU A 59 6.40 -2.15 16.54
C GLU A 59 7.04 -1.48 15.33
N SER A 60 8.10 -2.08 14.80
CA SER A 60 8.68 -1.67 13.52
C SER A 60 9.20 -2.86 12.74
N TYR A 61 8.96 -2.86 11.44
CA TYR A 61 9.53 -3.83 10.52
C TYR A 61 9.79 -3.18 9.16
N SER A 62 10.72 -3.75 8.42
CA SER A 62 11.09 -3.25 7.10
C SER A 62 10.58 -4.14 5.99
N GLY A 63 10.56 -3.58 4.79
CA GLY A 63 10.23 -4.29 3.58
C GLY A 63 11.01 -3.79 2.38
N VAL A 64 10.87 -4.52 1.28
CA VAL A 64 11.40 -4.15 -0.03
C VAL A 64 10.33 -4.39 -1.07
N PHE A 65 10.31 -3.52 -2.07
CA PHE A 65 9.49 -3.67 -3.26
C PHE A 65 10.41 -3.71 -4.46
N TYR A 66 10.18 -4.68 -5.35
CA TYR A 66 10.87 -4.86 -6.60
C TYR A 66 9.86 -5.05 -7.72
N LYS A 67 10.10 -4.38 -8.84
CA LYS A 67 9.35 -4.52 -10.08
C LYS A 67 10.33 -4.60 -11.24
N ASN A 68 10.10 -5.50 -12.18
CA ASN A 68 10.91 -5.59 -13.40
C ASN A 68 10.25 -4.86 -14.59
N ALA A 69 10.94 -4.84 -15.74
CA ALA A 69 10.44 -4.18 -16.95
C ALA A 69 9.16 -4.82 -17.52
N GLN A 70 8.88 -6.07 -17.16
CA GLN A 70 7.68 -6.83 -17.55
C GLN A 70 6.50 -6.60 -16.60
N ASN A 71 6.64 -5.67 -15.64
CA ASN A 71 5.69 -5.38 -14.56
C ASN A 71 5.45 -6.55 -13.59
N GLU A 72 6.35 -7.53 -13.53
CA GLU A 72 6.30 -8.55 -12.49
C GLU A 72 6.84 -7.93 -11.21
N MET A 73 6.25 -8.32 -10.07
CA MET A 73 6.49 -7.69 -8.79
C MET A 73 6.83 -8.70 -7.72
N TYR A 74 7.74 -8.30 -6.86
CA TYR A 74 8.09 -8.98 -5.64
C TYR A 74 8.06 -7.96 -4.51
N THR A 75 7.36 -8.30 -3.44
CA THR A 75 7.28 -7.49 -2.24
C THR A 75 7.58 -8.36 -1.05
N LYS A 76 8.50 -7.94 -0.19
CA LYS A 76 8.72 -8.56 1.12
C LYS A 76 8.42 -7.54 2.19
N ILE A 77 7.56 -7.87 3.14
CA ILE A 77 7.18 -7.03 4.28
C ILE A 77 7.36 -7.90 5.53
N GLY A 78 8.32 -7.54 6.38
CA GLY A 78 8.71 -8.39 7.50
C GLY A 78 9.04 -9.80 7.04
N ASN A 79 8.28 -10.77 7.55
CA ASN A 79 8.43 -12.19 7.28
C ASN A 79 7.42 -12.75 6.26
N THR A 80 6.82 -11.87 5.44
CA THR A 80 5.89 -12.25 4.39
C THR A 80 6.41 -11.80 3.03
N GLU A 81 6.37 -12.70 2.05
CA GLU A 81 6.75 -12.44 0.66
C GLU A 81 5.54 -12.57 -0.25
N ILE A 82 5.42 -11.67 -1.22
CA ILE A 82 4.37 -11.67 -2.23
C ILE A 82 5.04 -11.55 -3.59
N LEU A 83 4.75 -12.48 -4.49
CA LEU A 83 5.20 -12.45 -5.87
C LEU A 83 3.98 -12.38 -6.79
N ASN A 84 3.98 -11.48 -7.77
CA ASN A 84 3.01 -11.49 -8.85
C ASN A 84 3.74 -11.45 -10.19
N THR A 85 3.66 -12.53 -10.94
CA THR A 85 4.23 -12.66 -12.29
C THR A 85 3.10 -12.88 -13.29
N LYS A 86 3.47 -12.98 -14.58
CA LYS A 86 2.50 -13.38 -15.61
C LYS A 86 1.99 -14.82 -15.46
N LYS A 87 2.66 -15.65 -14.67
CA LYS A 87 2.37 -17.09 -14.54
C LYS A 87 1.74 -17.46 -13.21
N VAL A 88 2.05 -16.74 -12.13
CA VAL A 88 1.61 -17.08 -10.78
C VAL A 88 1.53 -15.85 -9.88
N ASN A 89 0.61 -15.91 -8.92
CA ASN A 89 0.64 -15.07 -7.73
C ASN A 89 1.01 -15.96 -6.53
N LEU A 90 2.06 -15.61 -5.79
CA LEU A 90 2.48 -16.33 -4.59
C LEU A 90 2.37 -15.44 -3.37
N LYS A 91 1.95 -16.02 -2.26
CA LYS A 91 2.14 -15.44 -0.93
C LYS A 91 2.83 -16.45 -0.03
N ILE A 92 3.90 -16.03 0.63
CA ILE A 92 4.70 -16.90 1.49
C ILE A 92 4.72 -16.27 2.87
N SER A 93 4.19 -16.99 3.85
CA SER A 93 4.22 -16.62 5.26
C SER A 93 5.30 -17.44 5.96
N HIS A 94 6.45 -16.83 6.29
CA HIS A 94 7.51 -17.54 7.00
C HIS A 94 7.19 -17.87 8.47
N PRO A 95 6.38 -17.09 9.21
CA PRO A 95 5.95 -17.45 10.56
C PRO A 95 5.04 -18.68 10.56
N GLU A 96 4.06 -18.72 9.64
CA GLU A 96 3.09 -19.83 9.55
C GLU A 96 3.66 -21.03 8.77
N LYS A 97 4.84 -20.90 8.16
CA LYS A 97 5.43 -21.91 7.27
C LYS A 97 4.45 -22.33 6.18
N MET A 98 3.90 -21.35 5.47
CA MET A 98 2.86 -21.58 4.45
C MET A 98 3.21 -20.87 3.14
N ILE A 99 2.89 -21.51 2.01
CA ILE A 99 2.92 -20.91 0.68
C ILE A 99 1.55 -21.08 0.00
N GLU A 100 0.95 -19.95 -0.33
CA GLU A 100 -0.29 -19.84 -1.10
C GLU A 100 0.07 -19.63 -2.58
N ILE A 101 -0.47 -20.47 -3.46
CA ILE A 101 -0.24 -20.45 -4.90
C ILE A 101 -1.55 -20.13 -5.60
N ASN A 102 -1.59 -18.97 -6.25
CA ASN A 102 -2.75 -18.39 -6.89
C ASN A 102 -2.53 -18.20 -8.39
N LYS A 103 -3.63 -18.02 -9.14
CA LYS A 103 -3.55 -17.49 -10.50
C LYS A 103 -2.94 -16.08 -10.47
N PRO A 104 -2.22 -15.65 -11.53
CA PRO A 104 -1.80 -14.26 -11.68
C PRO A 104 -2.95 -13.30 -11.42
N ILE A 105 -2.68 -12.18 -10.76
CA ILE A 105 -3.65 -11.08 -10.72
C ILE A 105 -3.58 -10.38 -12.08
N PRO A 106 -4.63 -10.48 -12.93
CA PRO A 106 -4.62 -9.86 -14.25
C PRO A 106 -4.53 -8.34 -14.11
N ASP A 107 -3.90 -7.70 -15.10
CA ASP A 107 -3.76 -6.24 -15.20
C ASP A 107 -3.09 -5.51 -14.02
N TYR A 108 -2.52 -6.24 -13.06
CA TYR A 108 -1.75 -5.65 -11.97
C TYR A 108 -0.39 -5.19 -12.48
N LYS A 109 -0.32 -3.95 -12.99
CA LYS A 109 0.89 -3.32 -13.54
C LYS A 109 1.82 -2.72 -12.47
N GLY A 110 1.57 -3.03 -11.20
CA GLY A 110 2.18 -2.35 -10.06
C GLY A 110 1.79 -0.89 -9.95
N GLY A 111 0.79 -0.47 -10.71
CA GLY A 111 0.21 0.86 -10.64
C GLY A 111 -0.61 0.99 -9.37
N PHE A 112 -0.51 2.17 -8.77
CA PHE A 112 -1.43 2.60 -7.73
C PHE A 112 -2.72 3.08 -8.40
N ASP A 113 -3.80 2.28 -8.35
CA ASP A 113 -5.13 2.76 -8.73
C ASP A 113 -5.78 3.44 -7.52
N ILE A 114 -5.91 4.76 -7.61
CA ILE A 114 -6.49 5.59 -6.56
C ILE A 114 -8.02 5.52 -6.57
N LYS A 115 -8.67 5.07 -7.66
CA LYS A 115 -10.14 5.12 -7.78
C LYS A 115 -10.85 4.35 -6.68
N PRO A 116 -10.50 3.08 -6.36
CA PRO A 116 -11.16 2.36 -5.28
C PRO A 116 -10.98 3.06 -3.93
N LEU A 117 -9.83 3.71 -3.70
CA LEU A 117 -9.61 4.47 -2.48
C LEU A 117 -10.49 5.73 -2.43
N LEU A 118 -10.73 6.43 -3.55
CA LEU A 118 -11.59 7.62 -3.62
C LEU A 118 -13.10 7.29 -3.64
N GLU A 119 -13.46 6.04 -3.92
CA GLU A 119 -14.83 5.56 -3.73
C GLU A 119 -15.19 5.54 -2.23
N ILE A 120 -14.23 5.20 -1.37
CA ILE A 120 -14.42 5.06 0.07
C ILE A 120 -13.84 6.22 0.90
N CYS A 121 -12.97 7.05 0.33
CA CYS A 121 -12.40 8.23 0.97
C CYS A 121 -12.75 9.52 0.22
N LYS A 122 -12.77 10.63 0.94
CA LYS A 122 -12.80 11.98 0.37
C LYS A 122 -11.43 12.64 0.54
N ILE A 123 -11.02 13.43 -0.44
CA ILE A 123 -9.85 14.31 -0.30
C ILE A 123 -10.29 15.48 0.57
N GLU A 124 -9.73 15.58 1.76
CA GLU A 124 -9.98 16.68 2.69
C GLU A 124 -9.08 17.86 2.38
N LYS A 125 -7.79 17.59 2.11
CA LYS A 125 -6.78 18.64 1.94
C LYS A 125 -5.68 18.18 0.98
N CYS A 126 -5.17 19.12 0.18
CA CYS A 126 -3.97 18.96 -0.61
C CYS A 126 -3.09 20.19 -0.37
N ILE A 127 -1.86 20.00 0.09
CA ILE A 127 -0.90 21.07 0.35
C ILE A 127 0.28 20.88 -0.59
N ASP A 128 0.56 21.89 -1.40
CA ASP A 128 1.81 21.96 -2.14
C ASP A 128 2.92 22.51 -1.24
N LEU A 129 3.86 21.64 -0.86
CA LEU A 129 5.07 22.02 -0.16
C LEU A 129 6.24 22.02 -1.16
N LYS A 130 7.29 22.80 -0.85
CA LYS A 130 8.45 22.98 -1.73
C LYS A 130 9.06 21.65 -2.21
N THR A 131 9.07 20.62 -1.37
CA THR A 131 9.71 19.32 -1.66
C THR A 131 8.74 18.20 -2.04
N HIS A 132 7.45 18.32 -1.68
CA HIS A 132 6.45 17.27 -1.86
C HIS A 132 5.03 17.84 -1.78
N TRP A 133 4.04 17.07 -2.18
CA TRP A 133 2.64 17.33 -1.85
C TRP A 133 2.25 16.53 -0.62
N GLU A 134 1.44 17.11 0.26
CA GLU A 134 0.79 16.40 1.35
C GLU A 134 -0.72 16.34 1.09
N ILE A 135 -1.25 15.13 0.97
CA ILE A 135 -2.66 14.88 0.66
C ILE A 135 -3.30 14.18 1.86
N THR A 136 -4.31 14.80 2.44
CA THR A 136 -5.12 14.23 3.52
C THR A 136 -6.42 13.68 2.95
N LEU A 137 -6.66 12.40 3.22
CA LEU A 137 -7.89 11.68 2.92
C LEU A 137 -8.61 11.39 4.23
N THR A 138 -9.92 11.57 4.24
CA THR A 138 -10.80 11.10 5.32
C THR A 138 -11.78 10.09 4.80
N THR A 139 -12.12 9.12 5.63
CA THR A 139 -13.00 8.04 5.22
C THR A 139 -14.45 8.52 5.17
N LYS A 140 -15.20 8.05 4.17
CA LYS A 140 -16.64 8.30 4.10
C LYS A 140 -17.33 7.44 5.17
N SER A 141 -18.48 7.91 5.66
CA SER A 141 -19.28 7.17 6.62
C SER A 141 -19.65 5.78 6.08
N PHE A 142 -19.77 4.79 6.96
CA PHE A 142 -20.19 3.42 6.65
C PHE A 142 -19.28 2.68 5.65
N THR A 143 -17.99 3.01 5.64
CA THR A 143 -17.00 2.27 4.87
C THR A 143 -16.37 1.19 5.74
N GLY A 144 -16.18 -0.02 5.19
CA GLY A 144 -15.58 -1.15 5.93
C GLY A 144 -14.07 -1.03 6.17
N ILE A 145 -13.48 0.16 5.97
CA ILE A 145 -12.04 0.36 6.15
C ILE A 145 -11.72 0.74 7.59
N PRO A 146 -10.65 0.18 8.18
CA PRO A 146 -10.31 0.37 9.58
C PRO A 146 -9.61 1.71 9.87
N TYR A 147 -9.77 2.71 8.99
CA TYR A 147 -9.06 3.98 9.06
C TYR A 147 -10.05 5.14 9.16
N SER A 148 -9.69 6.17 9.93
CA SER A 148 -10.42 7.45 9.98
C SER A 148 -9.81 8.47 9.02
N LYS A 149 -8.47 8.45 8.92
CA LYS A 149 -7.68 9.42 8.16
C LYS A 149 -6.44 8.75 7.58
N ILE A 150 -6.08 9.17 6.37
CA ILE A 150 -4.86 8.76 5.68
C ILE A 150 -4.15 10.04 5.21
N VAL A 151 -2.89 10.22 5.59
CA VAL A 151 -2.05 11.31 5.09
C VAL A 151 -1.00 10.71 4.17
N VAL A 152 -0.90 11.22 2.94
CA VAL A 152 0.03 10.74 1.93
C VAL A 152 0.97 11.86 1.52
N SER A 153 2.28 11.63 1.65
CA SER A 153 3.32 12.52 1.16
C SER A 153 3.84 12.02 -0.19
N VAL A 154 3.70 12.83 -1.24
CA VAL A 154 4.11 12.51 -2.60
C VAL A 154 5.21 13.47 -3.05
N SER A 155 6.39 12.95 -3.36
CA SER A 155 7.49 13.78 -3.91
C SER A 155 7.09 14.48 -5.21
N LYS A 156 7.79 15.57 -5.56
CA LYS A 156 7.60 16.27 -6.86
C LYS A 156 7.87 15.40 -8.09
N THR A 157 8.56 14.27 -7.92
CA THR A 157 8.80 13.26 -8.95
C THR A 157 7.78 12.11 -8.91
N TYR A 158 6.67 12.28 -8.19
CA TYR A 158 5.55 11.33 -8.12
C TYR A 158 5.85 9.97 -7.47
N PHE A 159 6.84 9.91 -6.57
CA PHE A 159 6.99 8.79 -5.63
C PHE A 159 6.27 9.06 -4.32
N ILE A 160 5.54 8.05 -3.81
CA ILE A 160 4.94 8.08 -2.48
C ILE A 160 6.06 7.92 -1.45
N GLN A 161 6.38 8.96 -0.70
CA GLN A 161 7.47 8.96 0.29
C GLN A 161 7.01 8.50 1.66
N LYS A 162 5.80 8.91 2.08
CA LYS A 162 5.25 8.57 3.39
C LYS A 162 3.75 8.38 3.30
N GLN A 163 3.22 7.43 4.07
CA GLN A 163 1.80 7.24 4.31
C GLN A 163 1.58 7.11 5.81
N VAL A 164 0.56 7.76 6.34
CA VAL A 164 0.19 7.69 7.75
C VAL A 164 -1.28 7.33 7.84
N PHE A 165 -1.57 6.16 8.43
CA PHE A 165 -2.90 5.62 8.62
C PHE A 165 -3.30 5.78 10.08
N TYR A 166 -4.39 6.48 10.32
CA TYR A 166 -4.99 6.64 11.65
C TYR A 166 -6.18 5.70 11.76
N TYR A 167 -6.13 4.73 12.68
CA TYR A 167 -7.15 3.70 12.78
C TYR A 167 -8.43 4.24 13.41
N ASN A 168 -9.60 3.79 12.94
CA ASN A 168 -10.90 4.13 13.56
C ASN A 168 -11.40 3.02 14.51
N THR A 169 -10.74 1.86 14.50
CA THR A 169 -11.00 0.76 15.42
C THR A 169 -9.92 0.72 16.49
N PRO A 170 -10.29 0.54 17.77
CA PRO A 170 -9.30 0.35 18.81
C PRO A 170 -8.66 -1.03 18.72
N SER A 171 -7.40 -1.12 19.15
CA SER A 171 -6.65 -2.37 19.29
C SER A 171 -6.23 -2.55 20.74
N ASP A 172 -6.32 -3.79 21.23
CA ASP A 172 -5.81 -4.15 22.56
C ASP A 172 -4.34 -4.59 22.45
N PHE A 173 -3.46 -3.88 23.14
CA PHE A 173 -2.01 -4.14 23.20
C PHE A 173 -1.59 -4.88 24.48
N SER A 174 -2.56 -5.39 25.24
CA SER A 174 -2.29 -6.08 26.49
C SER A 174 -1.59 -7.40 26.26
N LYS A 175 -0.61 -7.70 27.13
CA LYS A 175 -0.01 -9.04 27.23
C LYS A 175 -0.77 -9.92 28.23
N ASP A 176 -1.63 -9.31 29.04
CA ASP A 176 -2.44 -9.95 30.07
C ASP A 176 -3.92 -9.76 29.74
N TYR A 177 -4.61 -10.86 29.47
CA TYR A 177 -6.03 -10.89 29.12
C TYR A 177 -6.95 -10.31 30.20
N ARG A 178 -6.46 -10.11 31.43
CA ARG A 178 -7.22 -9.51 32.53
C ARG A 178 -7.14 -7.99 32.60
N LYS A 179 -6.25 -7.37 31.81
CA LYS A 179 -5.98 -5.93 31.83
C LYS A 179 -5.89 -5.39 30.42
N ALA A 180 -7.04 -5.00 29.89
CA ALA A 180 -7.14 -4.44 28.55
C ALA A 180 -6.29 -3.16 28.42
N ASP A 181 -5.53 -3.05 27.32
CA ASP A 181 -4.66 -1.92 26.99
C ASP A 181 -5.08 -1.39 25.63
N VAL A 182 -6.25 -0.75 25.61
CA VAL A 182 -7.01 -0.44 24.39
C VAL A 182 -6.65 0.94 23.87
N HIS A 183 -6.15 1.02 22.65
CA HIS A 183 -5.69 2.26 22.02
C HIS A 183 -6.15 2.41 20.57
N TYR A 184 -6.07 3.62 20.01
CA TYR A 184 -6.32 3.89 18.59
C TYR A 184 -4.99 4.06 17.85
N PRO A 185 -4.50 3.02 17.15
CA PRO A 185 -3.16 3.05 16.61
C PRO A 185 -2.99 3.98 15.41
N ARG A 186 -1.73 4.32 15.17
CA ARG A 186 -1.27 4.98 13.96
C ARG A 186 -0.16 4.15 13.31
N LEU A 187 -0.33 3.80 12.04
CA LEU A 187 0.69 3.15 11.23
C LEU A 187 1.35 4.17 10.31
N GLU A 188 2.67 4.26 10.37
CA GLU A 188 3.46 5.01 9.42
C GLU A 188 4.22 4.08 8.48
N ILE A 189 4.14 4.35 7.18
CA ILE A 189 4.93 3.68 6.15
C ILE A 189 5.80 4.73 5.48
N THR A 190 7.11 4.53 5.50
CA THR A 190 8.07 5.41 4.81
C THR A 190 8.81 4.64 3.72
N ASN A 191 8.81 5.19 2.52
CA ASN A 191 9.48 4.62 1.36
C ASN A 191 10.75 5.42 1.05
N SER A 192 11.84 4.71 0.78
CA SER A 192 13.15 5.33 0.54
C SER A 192 13.96 4.53 -0.48
N SER A 193 15.12 5.06 -0.87
CA SER A 193 16.06 4.37 -1.77
C SER A 193 15.44 3.99 -3.12
N PHE A 194 14.60 4.85 -3.68
CA PHE A 194 13.99 4.65 -5.00
C PHE A 194 15.06 4.50 -6.07
N ASN A 195 14.96 3.44 -6.86
CA ASN A 195 15.90 3.16 -7.94
C ASN A 195 15.20 2.49 -9.12
N ARG A 196 15.65 2.78 -10.33
CA ARG A 196 15.15 2.23 -11.61
C ARG A 196 16.11 1.23 -12.26
N ASN A 197 17.18 0.85 -11.56
CA ASN A 197 18.11 -0.19 -12.02
C ASN A 197 17.41 -1.56 -12.08
N PRO A 198 17.82 -2.45 -13.00
CA PRO A 198 17.34 -3.82 -13.04
C PRO A 198 17.55 -4.56 -11.72
N VAL A 199 16.61 -5.42 -11.37
CA VAL A 199 16.65 -6.29 -10.19
C VAL A 199 16.96 -7.72 -10.62
N ASN A 200 17.43 -8.57 -9.70
CA ASN A 200 17.73 -9.97 -10.00
C ASN A 200 16.50 -10.70 -10.57
N VAL A 201 16.62 -11.19 -11.81
CA VAL A 201 15.55 -11.86 -12.55
C VAL A 201 15.10 -13.16 -11.87
N SER A 202 15.97 -13.83 -11.10
CA SER A 202 15.60 -15.08 -10.41
C SER A 202 14.47 -14.89 -9.41
N LEU A 203 14.33 -13.69 -8.81
CA LEU A 203 13.24 -13.40 -7.87
C LEU A 203 11.85 -13.54 -8.51
N PHE A 204 11.76 -13.33 -9.83
CA PHE A 204 10.52 -13.38 -10.58
C PHE A 204 10.26 -14.73 -11.27
N LYS A 205 11.13 -15.72 -11.05
CA LYS A 205 10.95 -17.07 -11.57
C LYS A 205 10.20 -17.93 -10.57
N SER A 206 9.10 -18.57 -10.97
CA SER A 206 8.36 -19.50 -10.13
C SER A 206 9.24 -20.63 -9.60
N GLU A 207 10.19 -21.07 -10.42
CA GLU A 207 11.13 -22.17 -10.17
C GLU A 207 12.06 -21.89 -8.96
N THR A 208 12.21 -20.62 -8.57
CA THR A 208 12.92 -20.22 -7.35
C THR A 208 12.17 -20.68 -6.09
N TYR A 209 10.85 -20.82 -6.17
CA TYR A 209 9.98 -21.13 -5.04
C TYR A 209 9.42 -22.56 -5.13
N PHE A 210 9.00 -22.99 -6.31
CA PHE A 210 8.46 -24.32 -6.53
C PHE A 210 8.58 -24.76 -8.00
N ASN A 211 8.57 -26.06 -8.23
CA ASN A 211 8.41 -26.67 -9.55
C ASN A 211 7.11 -27.48 -9.59
N SER A 212 6.52 -27.59 -10.78
CA SER A 212 5.34 -28.42 -11.02
C SER A 212 5.67 -29.46 -12.08
N SER A 213 5.58 -30.74 -11.72
CA SER A 213 5.78 -31.86 -12.65
C SER A 213 4.72 -32.93 -12.40
N GLY A 214 4.02 -33.36 -13.45
CA GLY A 214 2.97 -34.38 -13.35
C GLY A 214 1.83 -34.03 -12.38
N GLY A 215 1.48 -32.74 -12.25
CA GLY A 215 0.44 -32.28 -11.32
C GLY A 215 0.87 -32.17 -9.86
N LYS A 216 2.10 -32.57 -9.51
CA LYS A 216 2.66 -32.43 -8.16
C LYS A 216 3.49 -31.16 -8.05
N ILE A 217 3.23 -30.40 -6.98
CA ILE A 217 4.04 -29.24 -6.61
C ILE A 217 5.16 -29.68 -5.69
N VAL A 218 6.39 -29.32 -6.04
CA VAL A 218 7.58 -29.57 -5.22
C VAL A 218 8.22 -28.23 -4.89
N LEU A 219 8.22 -27.88 -3.60
CA LEU A 219 8.82 -26.64 -3.10
C LEU A 219 10.35 -26.69 -3.20
N SER A 220 10.95 -25.52 -3.34
CA SER A 220 12.41 -25.38 -3.29
C SER A 220 12.94 -25.77 -1.91
N GLN A 221 14.25 -26.06 -1.83
CA GLN A 221 14.87 -26.53 -0.59
C GLN A 221 14.63 -25.60 0.61
N GLN A 222 14.57 -24.29 0.38
CA GLN A 222 14.34 -23.28 1.41
C GLN A 222 12.91 -23.34 1.99
N LEU A 223 11.96 -23.85 1.20
CA LEU A 223 10.55 -23.93 1.54
C LEU A 223 10.09 -25.38 1.79
N LYS A 224 10.99 -26.37 1.84
CA LYS A 224 10.59 -27.80 1.87
C LYS A 224 9.64 -28.20 3.01
N LYS A 225 9.66 -27.45 4.12
CA LYS A 225 8.84 -27.69 5.33
C LYS A 225 7.54 -26.88 5.33
N TYR A 226 7.24 -26.17 4.25
CA TYR A 226 6.08 -25.29 4.19
C TYR A 226 4.86 -26.07 3.72
N GLU A 227 3.71 -25.74 4.28
CA GLU A 227 2.41 -26.19 3.79
C GLU A 227 2.07 -25.48 2.48
N ILE A 228 1.53 -26.23 1.52
CA ILE A 228 1.13 -25.74 0.21
C ILE A 228 -0.38 -25.55 0.19
N ILE A 229 -0.83 -24.33 -0.11
CA ILE A 229 -2.23 -24.02 -0.42
C ILE A 229 -2.31 -23.66 -1.90
N ASP A 230 -2.77 -24.57 -2.75
CA ASP A 230 -2.94 -24.31 -4.19
C ASP A 230 -4.40 -23.93 -4.50
N GLN A 231 -4.63 -22.66 -4.81
CA GLN A 231 -5.95 -22.13 -5.17
C GLN A 231 -6.14 -22.00 -6.70
N ARG A 232 -5.18 -22.43 -7.52
CA ARG A 232 -5.27 -22.28 -8.99
C ARG A 232 -6.42 -23.08 -9.60
N ASN A 233 -6.90 -24.13 -8.94
CA ASN A 233 -7.94 -25.03 -9.44
C ASN A 233 -9.27 -24.94 -8.67
N VAL A 234 -9.39 -24.02 -7.71
CA VAL A 234 -10.66 -23.79 -7.04
C VAL A 234 -11.60 -23.16 -8.07
N ALA A 235 -12.67 -23.88 -8.44
CA ALA A 235 -13.71 -23.35 -9.31
C ALA A 235 -14.29 -22.10 -8.64
N ASN A 236 -14.28 -20.97 -9.35
CA ASN A 236 -15.03 -19.79 -8.93
C ASN A 236 -16.51 -20.14 -9.00
N ASN A 237 -17.07 -20.68 -7.91
CA ASN A 237 -18.51 -20.66 -7.67
C ASN A 237 -18.85 -19.25 -7.19
N ASN A 238 -18.87 -18.28 -8.11
CA ASN A 238 -19.49 -16.97 -7.94
C ASN A 238 -20.09 -16.55 -9.27
#